data_AF-A0A7C8I137-F1
#
_entry.id   AF-A0A7C8I137-F1
#
_cell.length_a   1.000
_cell.length_b   1.000
_cell.length_c   1.000
_cell.angle_alpha   90.00
_cell.angle_beta   90.00
_cell.angle_gamma   90.00
#
_symmetry.space_group_name_H-M   'P 1'
#
loop_
_entity.id
_entity.type
_entity.pdbx_description
1 polymer ?
#
loop_
_entity_poly.entity_id
_entity_poly.type
_entity_poly.pdbx_seq_one_letter_code
_entity_poly.pdbx_strand_id
1 'polypeptide(L)'
;MVYYAYAKNSNDDWSFRYVLISPSFHVLDEWYKAVQDKVGEQVLQRVADDFYVFDRTKLNLGRSTAQGNEAPKFMNKIIFQLLNDNEGRNITTFVNGNMS
;
A
#
# COMPACT_ATOMS: atom_id res chain seq x y z
N MET A 1 15.27 -10.25 13.54
CA MET A 1 14.08 -9.46 13.94
C MET A 1 13.41 -8.98 12.68
N VAL A 2 12.08 -8.93 12.61
CA VAL A 2 11.33 -8.46 11.44
C VAL A 2 10.74 -7.10 11.77
N TYR A 3 10.76 -6.16 10.83
CA TYR A 3 10.16 -4.84 10.99
C TYR A 3 8.81 -4.78 10.27
N TYR A 4 7.81 -4.25 10.95
CA TYR A 4 6.46 -4.08 10.45
C TYR A 4 6.13 -2.59 10.35
N ALA A 5 5.46 -2.22 9.27
CA ALA A 5 4.90 -0.89 9.11
C ALA A 5 3.48 -0.99 8.56
N TYR A 6 2.70 0.06 8.80
CA TYR A 6 1.35 0.21 8.31
C TYR A 6 1.30 1.25 7.21
N ALA A 7 0.57 0.97 6.12
CA ALA A 7 0.29 1.96 5.08
C ALA A 7 -1.20 2.06 4.84
N LYS A 8 -1.72 3.30 4.86
CA LYS A 8 -3.14 3.59 4.70
C LYS A 8 -3.39 4.40 3.43
N ASN A 9 -4.46 4.08 2.72
CA ASN A 9 -4.98 4.91 1.66
C ASN A 9 -5.39 6.29 2.21
N SER A 10 -5.05 7.38 1.49
CA SER A 10 -5.46 8.73 1.86
C SER A 10 -6.86 9.08 1.35
N ASN A 11 -7.37 8.35 0.35
CA ASN A 11 -8.66 8.64 -0.25
C ASN A 11 -9.83 8.20 0.64
N ASP A 12 -9.62 7.25 1.57
CA ASP A 12 -10.61 6.77 2.52
C ASP A 12 -9.96 6.01 3.70
N ASP A 13 -10.78 5.70 4.72
CA ASP A 13 -10.31 5.09 5.96
C ASP A 13 -10.48 3.56 6.00
N TRP A 14 -11.11 2.98 4.99
CA TRP A 14 -11.60 1.61 5.03
C TRP A 14 -10.94 0.68 4.03
N SER A 15 -10.35 1.18 2.94
CA SER A 15 -9.84 0.36 1.84
C SER A 15 -8.33 0.49 1.59
N PHE A 16 -7.78 -0.50 0.88
CA PHE A 16 -6.38 -0.52 0.42
C PHE A 16 -5.35 -0.24 1.54
N ARG A 17 -5.49 -0.95 2.65
CA ARG A 17 -4.62 -0.85 3.81
C ARG A 17 -3.61 -1.98 3.77
N TYR A 18 -2.34 -1.70 4.03
CA TYR A 18 -1.28 -2.69 3.93
C TYR A 18 -0.50 -2.80 5.24
N VAL A 19 -0.09 -4.03 5.58
CA VAL A 19 1.05 -4.27 6.44
C VAL A 19 2.26 -4.52 5.55
N LEU A 20 3.29 -3.70 5.74
CA LEU A 20 4.59 -3.81 5.09
C LEU A 20 5.52 -4.58 6.02
N ILE A 21 6.19 -5.59 5.49
CA ILE A 21 7.07 -6.47 6.27
C ILE A 21 8.45 -6.44 5.63
N SER A 22 9.48 -6.13 6.41
CA SER A 22 10.86 -6.07 5.94
C SER A 22 11.87 -6.59 6.98
N PRO A 23 13.11 -6.89 6.57
CA PRO A 23 14.16 -7.32 7.51
C PRO A 23 14.58 -6.25 8.53
N SER A 24 14.39 -4.96 8.22
CA SER A 24 14.78 -3.85 9.10
C SER A 24 14.13 -2.53 8.66
N PHE A 25 14.06 -1.57 9.57
CA PHE A 25 13.65 -0.21 9.26
C PHE A 25 14.44 0.40 8.10
N HIS A 26 15.76 0.15 8.03
CA HIS A 26 16.62 0.70 6.98
C HIS A 26 16.17 0.27 5.56
N VAL A 27 15.73 -0.97 5.38
CA VAL A 27 15.22 -1.44 4.08
C VAL A 27 13.94 -0.70 3.68
N LEU A 28 13.02 -0.47 4.63
CA LEU A 28 11.82 0.33 4.38
C LEU A 28 12.16 1.81 4.15
N ASP A 29 13.16 2.33 4.85
CA ASP A 29 13.58 3.71 4.69
C ASP A 29 14.09 4.00 3.27
N GLU A 30 14.97 3.13 2.78
CA GLU A 30 15.48 3.21 1.41
C GLU A 30 14.38 2.98 0.36
N TRP A 31 13.43 2.08 0.62
CA TRP A 31 12.30 1.85 -0.28
C TRP A 31 11.42 3.08 -0.36
N TYR A 32 11.06 3.68 0.77
CA TYR A 32 10.24 4.88 0.82
C TYR A 32 10.88 6.02 0.05
N LYS A 33 12.18 6.28 0.26
CA LYS A 33 12.91 7.31 -0.48
C LYS A 33 12.87 7.03 -1.98
N ALA A 34 13.12 5.79 -2.39
CA ALA A 34 13.10 5.40 -3.80
C ALA A 34 11.70 5.55 -4.44
N VAL A 35 10.62 5.24 -3.72
CA VAL A 35 9.25 5.45 -4.22
C VAL A 35 8.91 6.94 -4.23
N GLN A 36 9.20 7.67 -3.15
CA GLN A 36 8.92 9.10 -3.02
C GLN A 36 9.63 9.92 -4.10
N ASP A 37 10.88 9.60 -4.44
CA ASP A 37 11.61 10.24 -5.55
C ASP A 37 10.91 10.07 -6.91
N LYS A 38 10.08 9.04 -7.08
CA LYS A 38 9.33 8.76 -8.31
C LYS A 38 7.95 9.40 -8.34
N VAL A 39 7.23 9.36 -7.22
CA VAL A 39 5.81 9.77 -7.18
C VAL A 39 5.58 11.12 -6.51
N GLY A 40 6.55 11.62 -5.76
CA GLY A 40 6.46 12.85 -4.98
C GLY A 40 5.75 12.69 -3.64
N GLU A 41 5.98 13.67 -2.76
CA GLU A 41 5.46 13.70 -1.39
C GLU A 41 3.93 13.79 -1.31
N GLN A 42 3.26 14.32 -2.32
CA GLN A 42 1.79 14.36 -2.34
C GLN A 42 1.16 12.98 -2.58
N VAL A 43 1.93 12.00 -3.06
CA VAL A 43 1.44 10.65 -3.39
C VAL A 43 1.80 9.63 -2.31
N LEU A 44 2.98 9.73 -1.69
CA LEU A 44 3.41 8.87 -0.60
C LEU A 44 4.07 9.70 0.50
N GLN A 45 3.48 9.63 1.70
CA GLN A 45 3.92 10.35 2.90
C GLN A 45 4.29 9.36 4.00
N ARG A 46 5.34 9.68 4.76
CA ARG A 46 5.68 8.99 6.00
C ARG A 46 5.23 9.85 7.17
N VAL A 47 4.32 9.33 7.98
CA VAL A 47 3.79 9.99 9.18
C VAL A 47 4.63 9.62 10.40
N ALA A 48 5.12 8.37 10.45
CA ALA A 48 6.05 7.86 11.45
C ALA A 48 6.92 6.77 10.82
N ASP A 49 7.97 6.31 11.51
CA ASP A 49 8.89 5.28 10.99
C ASP A 49 8.19 3.99 10.53
N ASP A 50 7.05 3.67 11.12
CA ASP A 50 6.20 2.52 10.86
C ASP A 50 4.81 2.90 10.32
N PHE A 51 4.58 4.16 9.90
CA PHE A 51 3.28 4.62 9.42
C PHE A 51 3.38 5.46 8.15
N TYR A 52 2.71 4.99 7.10
CA TYR A 52 2.67 5.62 5.78
C TYR A 52 1.24 5.95 5.35
N VAL A 53 1.10 7.02 4.57
CA VAL A 53 -0.16 7.41 3.92
C VAL A 53 0.11 7.55 2.43
N PHE A 54 -0.77 7.00 1.59
CA PHE A 54 -0.59 7.03 0.14
C PHE A 54 -1.87 7.27 -0.64
N ASP A 55 -1.78 7.93 -1.78
CA ASP A 55 -2.90 8.17 -2.71
C ASP A 55 -3.08 6.95 -3.64
N ARG A 56 -4.11 6.14 -3.39
CA ARG A 56 -4.34 4.90 -4.16
C ARG A 56 -4.69 5.18 -5.62
N THR A 57 -5.18 6.36 -5.95
CA THR A 57 -5.49 6.74 -7.34
C THR A 57 -4.23 6.97 -8.18
N LYS A 58 -3.09 7.22 -7.54
CA LYS A 58 -1.81 7.53 -8.20
C LYS A 58 -0.72 6.49 -7.96
N LEU A 59 -0.82 5.71 -6.88
CA LEU A 59 0.16 4.68 -6.54
C LEU A 59 -0.52 3.34 -6.23
N ASN A 60 -0.10 2.30 -6.95
CA ASN A 60 -0.43 0.92 -6.58
C ASN A 60 0.65 0.39 -5.62
N LEU A 61 0.52 0.76 -4.34
CA LEU A 61 1.56 0.53 -3.33
C LEU A 61 2.05 -0.92 -3.28
N GLY A 62 1.11 -1.88 -3.27
CA GLY A 62 1.42 -3.31 -3.22
C GLY A 62 2.13 -3.87 -4.46
N ARG A 63 2.24 -3.08 -5.54
CA ARG A 63 3.02 -3.41 -6.75
C ARG A 63 4.24 -2.51 -6.94
N SER A 64 4.55 -1.62 -6.00
CA SER A 64 5.64 -0.64 -6.17
C SER A 64 7.02 -1.27 -6.42
N THR A 65 7.22 -2.53 -6.01
CA THR A 65 8.46 -3.29 -6.20
C THR A 65 8.45 -4.18 -7.43
N ALA A 66 7.38 -4.22 -8.22
CA ALA A 66 7.32 -5.00 -9.45
C ALA A 66 8.21 -4.39 -10.55
N GLN A 67 8.64 -5.23 -11.49
CA GLN A 67 9.44 -4.78 -12.63
C GLN A 67 8.68 -3.72 -13.43
N GLY A 68 9.33 -2.60 -13.74
CA GLY A 68 8.73 -1.46 -14.43
C GLY A 68 8.05 -0.42 -13.53
N ASN A 69 8.00 -0.65 -12.21
CA ASN A 69 7.40 0.29 -11.25
C ASN A 69 8.46 1.11 -10.50
N GLU A 70 8.08 1.75 -9.39
CA GLU A 70 8.87 2.80 -8.73
C GLU A 70 10.17 2.27 -8.11
N ALA A 71 10.14 1.06 -7.53
CA ALA A 71 11.20 0.54 -6.69
C ALA A 71 11.54 -0.95 -6.93
N PRO A 72 11.82 -1.38 -8.19
CA PRO A 72 12.02 -2.79 -8.53
C PRO A 72 13.21 -3.45 -7.81
N LYS A 73 14.21 -2.66 -7.38
CA LYS A 73 15.37 -3.16 -6.60
C LYS A 73 15.02 -3.69 -5.20
N PHE A 74 13.78 -3.48 -4.75
CA PHE A 74 13.24 -3.99 -3.49
C PHE A 74 12.33 -5.21 -3.68
N MET A 75 12.20 -5.72 -4.90
CA MET A 75 11.60 -7.02 -5.12
C MET A 75 12.30 -8.06 -4.23
N ASN A 76 11.52 -8.92 -3.57
CA ASN A 76 11.98 -9.92 -2.60
C ASN A 76 12.62 -9.37 -1.31
N LYS A 77 12.55 -8.05 -1.06
CA LYS A 77 13.04 -7.44 0.19
C LYS A 77 11.92 -6.93 1.10
N ILE A 78 10.74 -6.70 0.54
CA ILE A 78 9.56 -6.19 1.25
C ILE A 78 8.34 -7.01 0.82
N ILE A 79 7.55 -7.44 1.80
CA ILE A 79 6.23 -8.05 1.56
C ILE A 79 5.16 -7.00 1.83
N PHE A 80 4.19 -6.90 0.93
CA PHE A 80 3.01 -6.06 1.08
C PHE A 80 1.80 -6.97 1.31
N GLN A 81 1.32 -7.03 2.55
CA GLN A 81 0.10 -7.76 2.88
C GLN A 81 -1.07 -6.79 2.80
N LEU A 82 -1.94 -6.94 1.79
CA LEU A 82 -3.21 -6.23 1.75
C LEU A 82 -4.11 -6.74 2.88
N LEU A 83 -4.63 -5.83 3.68
CA LEU A 83 -5.63 -6.11 4.70
C LEU A 83 -7.02 -6.09 4.08
N ASN A 84 -7.96 -6.82 4.69
CA ASN A 84 -9.36 -6.74 4.32
C ASN A 84 -9.85 -5.29 4.45
N ASP A 85 -10.74 -4.87 3.57
CA ASP A 85 -11.44 -3.61 3.72
C ASP A 85 -12.28 -3.62 5.03
N ASN A 86 -12.40 -2.48 5.73
CA ASN A 86 -13.30 -2.41 6.90
C ASN A 86 -14.71 -2.79 6.47
N GLU A 87 -15.43 -3.49 7.34
CA GLU A 87 -16.80 -4.00 7.11
C GLU A 87 -16.93 -5.13 6.08
N GLY A 88 -15.83 -5.56 5.46
CA GLY A 88 -15.83 -6.64 4.46
C GLY A 88 -16.49 -6.17 3.17
N ARG A 89 -15.68 -5.92 2.13
CA ARG A 89 -16.18 -5.47 0.83
C ARG A 89 -17.02 -6.57 0.16
N ASN A 90 -18.33 -6.57 0.38
CA ASN A 90 -19.27 -7.42 -0.34
C ASN A 90 -19.49 -6.84 -1.74
N ILE A 91 -18.80 -7.40 -2.74
CA ILE A 91 -19.12 -7.14 -4.14
C ILE A 91 -20.29 -8.06 -4.50
N THR A 92 -21.51 -7.58 -4.29
CA THR A 92 -22.71 -8.28 -4.72
C THR A 92 -22.86 -8.17 -6.24
N THR A 93 -23.00 -9.31 -6.93
CA THR A 93 -23.27 -9.38 -8.37
C THR A 93 -24.76 -9.51 -8.68
N PHE A 94 -25.62 -9.42 -7.67
CA PHE A 94 -27.07 -9.51 -7.88
C PHE A 94 -27.60 -8.17 -8.40
N VAL A 95 -28.09 -8.18 -9.63
CA VAL A 95 -28.99 -7.13 -10.12
C VAL A 95 -30.33 -7.39 -9.45
N ASN A 96 -30.73 -6.57 -8.49
CA ASN A 96 -32.12 -6.54 -8.00
C ASN A 96 -33.01 -5.89 -9.07
N GLY A 97 -33.09 -6.53 -10.24
CA GLY A 97 -34.04 -6.21 -11.29
C GLY A 97 -35.28 -7.05 -11.01
N ASN A 98 -36.40 -6.36 -10.76
CA ASN A 98 -37.71 -6.90 -10.42
C ASN A 98 -37.93 -8.34 -10.86
N MET A 99 -38.12 -9.25 -9.90
CA MET A 99 -38.82 -10.51 -10.14
C MET A 99 -40.25 -10.14 -10.55
N SER A 100 -40.50 -10.08 -11.86
CA SER A 100 -41.82 -10.05 -12.47
C SER A 100 -42.29 -11.47 -12.75
#